data_AF-A0A353Y1V3-F1
#
_entry.id   AF-A0A353Y1V3-F1
#
_cell.length_a   1.000
_cell.length_b   1.000
_cell.length_c   1.000
_cell.angle_alpha   90.00
_cell.angle_beta   90.00
_cell.angle_gamma   90.00
#
_symmetry.space_group_name_H-M   'P 1'
#
loop_
_entity.id
_entity.type
_entity.pdbx_description
1 polymer ?
#
loop_
_entity_poly.entity_id
_entity_poly.type
_entity_poly.pdbx_seq_one_letter_code
_entity_poly.pdbx_strand_id
1 'polypeptide(L)'
;VRMLQANEVDIAIMGRPPREMATRAEPFAAHPHVFVAPPGHPLLGRGHPPLQTLQGYKLILREEGSGTRAALDHFFREQNFEHPNTMEMSSNETIKQA
;
A
#
# COMPACT_ATOMS: atom_id res chain seq x y z
N VAL A 1 18.43 2.82 4.92
CA VAL A 1 19.69 2.52 4.21
C VAL A 1 20.91 3.00 4.99
N ARG A 2 20.87 4.14 5.70
CA ARG A 2 21.99 4.64 6.53
C ARG A 2 22.65 3.59 7.44
N MET A 3 21.86 2.84 8.23
CA MET A 3 22.39 1.79 9.11
C MET A 3 23.17 0.71 8.33
N LEU A 4 22.67 0.31 7.17
CA LEU A 4 23.33 -0.67 6.30
C LEU A 4 24.64 -0.10 5.71
N GLN A 5 24.64 1.18 5.32
CA GLN A 5 25.85 1.87 4.83
C GLN A 5 26.90 2.08 5.94
N ALA A 6 26.44 2.37 7.16
CA ALA A 6 27.29 2.52 8.33
C ALA A 6 27.74 1.17 8.93
N ASN A 7 27.33 0.06 8.32
CA ASN A 7 27.61 -1.30 8.79
C ASN A 7 27.12 -1.55 10.24
N GLU A 8 26.03 -0.87 10.63
CA GLU A 8 25.37 -1.02 11.95
C GLU A 8 24.41 -2.22 11.98
N VAL A 9 24.04 -2.74 10.81
CA VAL A 9 23.22 -3.95 10.66
C VAL A 9 23.82 -4.87 9.60
N ASP A 10 23.75 -6.17 9.82
CA ASP A 10 24.19 -7.17 8.84
C ASP A 10 23.16 -7.40 7.73
N ILE A 11 21.86 -7.29 8.06
CA ILE A 11 20.74 -7.60 7.17
C ILE A 11 19.65 -6.54 7.33
N ALA A 12 19.05 -6.12 6.22
CA ALA A 12 17.88 -5.25 6.20
C ALA A 12 16.70 -5.92 5.47
N ILE A 13 15.51 -5.85 6.06
CA ILE A 13 14.26 -6.29 5.43
C ILE A 13 13.56 -5.07 4.85
N MET A 14 13.35 -5.06 3.53
CA MET A 14 12.84 -3.88 2.82
C MET A 14 11.90 -4.30 1.69
N GLY A 15 10.90 -3.47 1.37
CA GLY A 15 10.02 -3.70 0.22
C GLY A 15 10.70 -3.45 -1.13
N ARG A 16 11.72 -2.58 -1.16
CA ARG A 16 12.57 -2.34 -2.34
C ARG A 16 14.02 -2.24 -1.87
N PRO A 17 14.96 -2.95 -2.52
CA PRO A 17 16.37 -2.85 -2.18
C PRO A 17 16.92 -1.45 -2.51
N PRO A 18 17.93 -0.96 -1.77
CA PRO A 18 18.57 0.33 -2.06
C PRO A 18 19.27 0.31 -3.42
N ARG A 19 19.26 1.44 -4.12
CA ARG A 19 19.93 1.61 -5.42
C ARG A 19 21.29 2.30 -5.29
N GLU A 20 21.49 3.00 -4.20
CA GLU A 20 22.64 3.85 -3.88
C GLU A 20 23.85 3.08 -3.34
N MET A 21 23.77 1.76 -3.18
CA MET A 21 24.88 0.92 -2.74
C MET A 21 24.78 -0.48 -3.32
N ALA A 22 25.93 -1.13 -3.51
CA ALA A 22 25.98 -2.52 -3.93
C ALA A 22 25.42 -3.41 -2.81
N THR A 23 24.33 -4.12 -3.10
CA THR A 23 23.71 -5.07 -2.17
C THR A 23 23.36 -6.35 -2.90
N ARG A 24 23.41 -7.47 -2.18
CA ARG A 24 22.78 -8.72 -2.60
C ARG A 24 21.37 -8.73 -2.04
N ALA A 25 20.36 -8.64 -2.92
CA ALA A 25 18.96 -8.70 -2.54
C ALA A 25 18.38 -10.08 -2.87
N GLU A 26 17.73 -10.72 -1.90
CA GLU A 26 17.11 -12.04 -2.06
C GLU A 26 15.62 -11.93 -1.71
N PRO A 27 14.69 -12.20 -2.66
CA PRO A 27 13.27 -12.27 -2.36
C PRO A 27 12.98 -13.47 -1.44
N PHE A 28 12.22 -13.24 -0.36
CA PHE A 28 11.90 -14.30 0.60
C PHE A 28 10.39 -14.46 0.87
N ALA A 29 9.58 -13.43 0.60
CA ALA A 29 8.14 -13.47 0.84
C ALA A 29 7.39 -12.53 -0.10
N ALA A 30 6.15 -12.91 -0.42
CA ALA A 30 5.21 -12.02 -1.08
C ALA A 30 4.64 -11.01 -0.07
N HIS A 31 4.45 -9.77 -0.50
CA HIS A 31 3.79 -8.72 0.28
C HIS A 31 2.65 -8.10 -0.53
N PRO A 32 1.50 -8.80 -0.63
CA PRO A 32 0.39 -8.35 -1.47
C PRO A 32 -0.30 -7.13 -0.86
N HIS A 33 -0.68 -6.18 -1.71
CA HIS A 33 -1.60 -5.10 -1.34
C HIS A 33 -3.03 -5.51 -1.66
N VAL A 34 -3.95 -5.26 -0.73
CA VAL A 34 -5.37 -5.63 -0.86
C VAL A 34 -6.26 -4.48 -0.40
N PHE A 35 -7.48 -4.44 -0.92
CA PHE A 35 -8.54 -3.62 -0.35
C PHE A 35 -9.10 -4.32 0.89
N VAL A 36 -9.39 -3.53 1.92
CA VAL A 36 -9.99 -4.00 3.17
C VAL A 36 -11.31 -3.26 3.37
N ALA A 37 -12.33 -3.99 3.79
CA ALA A 37 -13.66 -3.46 4.08
C ALA A 37 -14.18 -4.07 5.40
N PRO A 38 -15.04 -3.36 6.15
CA PRO A 38 -15.59 -3.88 7.39
C PRO A 38 -16.52 -5.08 7.12
N PRO A 39 -16.73 -5.97 8.12
CA PRO A 39 -17.72 -7.04 8.00
C PRO A 39 -19.10 -6.51 7.60
N GLY A 40 -19.78 -7.21 6.68
CA GLY A 40 -21.08 -6.80 6.17
C GLY A 40 -21.05 -5.69 5.11
N HIS A 41 -19.86 -5.21 4.70
CA HIS A 41 -19.76 -4.24 3.62
C HIS A 41 -20.35 -4.81 2.30
N PRO A 42 -21.17 -4.05 1.54
CA PRO A 42 -21.89 -4.58 0.38
C PRO A 42 -20.99 -5.20 -0.71
N LEU A 43 -19.75 -4.71 -0.84
CA LEU A 43 -18.78 -5.25 -1.82
C LEU A 43 -18.29 -6.66 -1.48
N LEU A 44 -18.36 -7.09 -0.21
CA LEU A 44 -17.96 -8.45 0.17
C LEU A 44 -18.88 -9.52 -0.43
N GLY A 45 -20.13 -9.16 -0.79
CA GLY A 45 -21.06 -10.06 -1.47
C GLY A 45 -20.88 -10.14 -2.98
N ARG A 46 -19.95 -9.37 -3.59
CA ARG A 46 -19.85 -9.20 -5.05
C ARG A 46 -18.74 -10.02 -5.73
N GLY A 47 -18.08 -10.94 -5.03
CA GLY A 47 -17.01 -11.77 -5.59
C GLY A 47 -15.82 -10.91 -6.05
N HIS A 48 -15.67 -10.72 -7.36
CA HIS A 48 -14.65 -9.85 -7.96
C HIS A 48 -15.29 -8.58 -8.56
N PRO A 49 -15.65 -7.58 -7.73
CA PRO A 49 -16.27 -6.37 -8.23
C PRO A 49 -15.27 -5.56 -9.10
N PRO A 50 -15.73 -4.94 -10.20
CA PRO A 50 -14.86 -4.09 -11.01
C PRO A 50 -14.44 -2.85 -10.22
N LEU A 51 -13.28 -2.28 -10.55
CA LEU A 51 -12.69 -1.15 -9.84
C LEU A 51 -13.65 0.06 -9.72
N GLN A 52 -14.47 0.29 -10.74
CA GLN A 52 -15.46 1.36 -10.79
C GLN A 52 -16.49 1.29 -9.65
N THR A 53 -16.71 0.11 -9.05
CA THR A 53 -17.58 -0.02 -7.88
C THR A 53 -17.09 0.78 -6.68
N LEU A 54 -15.80 1.10 -6.59
CA LEU A 54 -15.25 1.93 -5.52
C LEU A 54 -15.77 3.37 -5.56
N GLN A 55 -16.23 3.89 -6.71
CA GLN A 55 -16.71 5.28 -6.81
C GLN A 55 -17.88 5.60 -5.86
N GLY A 56 -18.67 4.60 -5.48
CA GLY A 56 -19.79 4.77 -4.55
C GLY A 56 -19.38 4.78 -3.07
N TYR A 57 -18.10 4.58 -2.75
CA TYR A 57 -17.61 4.42 -1.38
C TYR A 57 -16.54 5.45 -1.05
N LYS A 58 -16.33 5.72 0.24
CA LYS A 58 -15.21 6.53 0.70
C LYS A 58 -14.00 5.62 0.92
N LEU A 59 -12.83 6.01 0.41
CA LEU A 59 -11.58 5.29 0.70
C LEU A 59 -10.79 5.99 1.81
N ILE A 60 -10.24 5.19 2.73
CA ILE A 60 -9.29 5.65 3.74
C ILE A 60 -7.90 5.23 3.27
N LEU A 61 -7.04 6.21 3.04
CA LEU A 61 -5.73 6.05 2.45
C LEU A 61 -4.63 6.35 3.46
N ARG A 62 -3.46 5.78 3.21
CA ARG A 62 -2.22 6.21 3.87
C ARG A 62 -1.77 7.58 3.36
N GLU A 63 -0.96 8.22 4.19
CA GLU A 63 -0.34 9.51 3.93
C GLU A 63 0.54 9.52 2.68
N GLU A 64 0.66 10.70 2.08
CA GLU A 64 1.60 10.92 0.98
C GLU A 64 3.03 10.55 1.41
N GLY A 65 3.78 9.92 0.50
CA GLY A 65 5.10 9.38 0.78
C GLY A 65 5.11 7.97 1.39
N SER A 66 3.96 7.44 1.85
CA SER A 66 3.89 6.03 2.24
C SER A 66 3.99 5.10 1.04
N GLY A 67 4.65 3.94 1.23
CA GLY A 67 4.81 2.95 0.17
C GLY A 67 3.48 2.37 -0.34
N THR A 68 2.51 2.18 0.56
CA THR A 68 1.17 1.70 0.22
C THR A 68 0.39 2.74 -0.58
N ARG A 69 0.48 4.04 -0.24
CA ARG A 69 -0.14 5.12 -1.02
C ARG A 69 0.45 5.17 -2.42
N ALA A 70 1.78 5.15 -2.54
CA ALA A 70 2.45 5.14 -3.84
C ALA A 70 2.06 3.93 -4.71
N ALA A 71 1.84 2.75 -4.10
CA ALA A 71 1.37 1.57 -4.81
C ALA A 71 -0.07 1.73 -5.33
N LEU A 72 -0.98 2.27 -4.50
CA LEU A 72 -2.36 2.53 -4.90
C LEU A 72 -2.44 3.59 -6.01
N ASP A 73 -1.71 4.70 -5.88
CA ASP A 73 -1.71 5.78 -6.88
C ASP A 73 -1.15 5.31 -8.23
N HIS A 74 -0.15 4.42 -8.20
CA HIS A 74 0.35 3.77 -9.41
C HIS A 74 -0.71 2.88 -10.05
N PHE A 75 -1.37 2.03 -9.26
CA PHE A 75 -2.45 1.16 -9.74
C PHE A 75 -3.61 1.97 -10.35
N PHE A 76 -4.09 3.02 -9.69
CA PHE A 76 -5.16 3.88 -10.21
C PHE A 76 -4.79 4.54 -11.53
N ARG A 77 -3.55 5.03 -11.65
CA ARG A 77 -3.05 5.64 -12.89
C ARG A 77 -2.99 4.63 -14.03
N GLU A 78 -2.52 3.40 -13.80
CA GLU A 78 -2.50 2.35 -14.83
C GLU A 78 -3.92 1.98 -15.31
N GLN A 79 -4.90 2.09 -14.42
CA GLN A 79 -6.30 1.82 -14.75
C GLN A 79 -7.05 3.04 -15.29
N ASN A 80 -6.39 4.20 -15.48
CA ASN A 80 -7.01 5.48 -15.78
C ASN A 80 -8.22 5.78 -14.87
N PHE A 81 -8.05 5.51 -13.58
CA PHE A 81 -9.08 5.61 -12.56
C PHE A 81 -8.77 6.74 -11.59
N GLU A 82 -9.78 7.55 -11.29
CA GLU A 82 -9.71 8.59 -10.27
C GLU A 82 -10.77 8.34 -9.19
N HIS A 83 -10.40 8.59 -7.94
CA HIS A 83 -11.29 8.43 -6.80
C HIS A 83 -11.28 9.68 -5.93
N PRO A 84 -12.27 10.59 -6.07
CA PRO A 84 -12.26 11.87 -5.38
C PRO A 84 -12.64 11.79 -3.89
N ASN A 85 -13.30 10.71 -3.46
CA ASN A 85 -13.84 10.60 -2.10
C ASN A 85 -12.86 9.89 -1.15
N THR A 86 -11.75 10.56 -0.84
CA THR A 86 -10.68 10.00 0.00
C THR A 86 -10.55 10.69 1.34
N MET A 87 -10.13 9.95 2.36
CA MET A 87 -9.61 10.47 3.62
C MET A 87 -8.21 9.93 3.84
N GLU A 88 -7.33 10.74 4.43
CA GLU A 88 -5.94 10.38 4.68
C GLU A 88 -5.66 10.17 6.16
N MET A 89 -4.85 9.16 6.48
CA MET A 89 -4.41 8.83 7.83
C MET A 89 -2.96 8.34 7.84
N SER A 90 -2.22 8.67 8.89
CA SER A 90 -0.77 8.41 8.98
C SER A 90 -0.39 7.04 9.56
N SER A 91 -1.36 6.23 9.98
CA SER A 91 -1.10 4.95 10.66
C SER A 91 -2.07 3.86 10.21
N ASN A 92 -1.54 2.65 10.03
CA ASN A 92 -2.34 1.46 9.74
C ASN A 92 -3.33 1.16 10.87
N GLU A 93 -2.93 1.40 12.12
CA GLU A 93 -3.76 1.19 13.30
C GLU A 93 -4.95 2.15 13.29
N THR A 94 -4.71 3.43 12.99
CA THR A 94 -5.79 4.42 12.87
C THR A 94 -6.74 4.08 11.72
N ILE A 95 -6.21 3.65 10.56
CA ILE A 95 -7.04 3.21 9.42
C ILE A 95 -7.95 2.04 9.82
N LYS A 96 -7.44 1.07 10.59
CA LYS A 96 -8.22 -0.10 11.04
C LYS A 96 -9.33 0.27 12.04
N GLN A 97 -9.19 1.36 12.78
CA GLN A 97 -10.13 1.78 13.84
C GLN A 97 -11.18 2.81 13.37
N ALA A 98 -11.02 3.32 12.15
CA ALA A 98 -11.88 4.36 11.58
C ALA A 98 -13.26 3.87 11.12
#